data_AF-A0A316NGN8-F1
#
_entry.id   AF-A0A316NGN8-F1
#
_cell.length_a   1.000
_cell.length_b   1.000
_cell.length_c   1.000
_cell.angle_alpha   90.00
_cell.angle_beta   90.00
_cell.angle_gamma   90.00
#
_symmetry.space_group_name_H-M   'P 1'
#
loop_
_entity.id
_entity.type
_entity.pdbx_description
1 polymer ?
#
loop_
_entity_poly.entity_id
_entity_poly.type
_entity_poly.pdbx_seq_one_letter_code
_entity_poly.pdbx_strand_id
1 'polypeptide(L)'
;METDLLVKLYDLPNPDEAYCRVKQKGVTIHRAMALDRSKILRFVRETFGEAWESECSVTLTAQPSTCMIAVYQKQVVGFACYDATAKAFFGPTGVSEPFRGKGVGKALLYRTLEAMREAGYGYAIIGWVSSALEFYRKTCGAVPIPDSFPGVYRNIVDQN
;
A
#
# COMPACT_ATOMS: atom_id res chain seq x y z
N MET A 1 7.86 -15.34 -11.03
CA MET A 1 6.64 -15.15 -11.85
C MET A 1 5.90 -13.98 -11.26
N GLU A 2 5.56 -13.00 -12.08
CA GLU A 2 4.81 -11.81 -11.67
C GLU A 2 3.32 -12.10 -11.75
N THR A 3 2.55 -11.62 -10.78
CA THR A 3 1.11 -11.88 -10.70
C THR A 3 0.44 -10.80 -9.85
N ASP A 4 -0.83 -10.56 -10.10
CA ASP A 4 -1.71 -9.80 -9.23
C ASP A 4 -2.34 -10.75 -8.22
N LEU A 5 -2.61 -10.27 -7.00
CA LEU A 5 -3.25 -11.09 -5.96
C LEU A 5 -4.63 -10.55 -5.61
N LEU A 6 -5.60 -11.45 -5.47
CA LEU A 6 -6.95 -11.13 -5.00
C LEU A 6 -7.05 -11.28 -3.48
N VAL A 7 -7.64 -10.28 -2.82
CA VAL A 7 -7.93 -10.27 -1.39
C VAL A 7 -9.42 -10.09 -1.15
N LYS A 8 -10.01 -10.91 -0.28
CA LYS A 8 -11.41 -10.78 0.17
C LYS A 8 -11.47 -9.80 1.34
N LEU A 9 -12.04 -8.61 1.13
CA LEU A 9 -12.02 -7.56 2.15
C LEU A 9 -12.98 -7.81 3.32
N TYR A 10 -14.00 -8.64 3.12
CA TYR A 10 -14.95 -9.07 4.15
C TYR A 10 -14.41 -10.19 5.05
N ASP A 11 -13.24 -10.76 4.74
CA ASP A 11 -12.64 -11.91 5.44
C ASP A 11 -11.21 -11.57 5.93
N LEU A 12 -10.97 -10.30 6.25
CA LEU A 12 -9.65 -9.85 6.73
C LEU A 12 -9.42 -10.33 8.17
N PRO A 13 -8.21 -10.84 8.50
CA PRO A 13 -7.83 -11.12 9.88
C PRO A 13 -7.89 -9.87 10.76
N ASN A 14 -8.05 -10.06 12.09
CA ASN A 14 -8.02 -8.95 13.04
C ASN A 14 -6.64 -8.23 13.00
N PRO A 15 -6.59 -6.91 12.72
CA PRO A 15 -5.35 -6.16 12.59
C PRO A 15 -4.80 -5.57 13.91
N ASP A 16 -5.50 -5.71 15.04
CA ASP A 16 -5.17 -5.09 16.33
C ASP A 16 -3.72 -5.35 16.76
N GLU A 17 -3.24 -6.60 16.64
CA GLU A 17 -1.86 -6.95 17.01
C GLU A 17 -0.84 -6.20 16.14
N ALA A 18 -1.13 -6.02 14.86
CA ALA A 18 -0.24 -5.30 13.94
C ALA A 18 -0.14 -3.82 14.33
N TYR A 19 -1.26 -3.20 14.69
CA TYR A 19 -1.31 -1.80 15.14
C TYR A 19 -0.64 -1.62 16.51
N CYS A 20 -0.92 -2.48 17.48
CA CYS A 20 -0.28 -2.44 18.79
C CYS A 20 1.24 -2.56 18.68
N ARG A 21 1.74 -3.48 17.85
CA ARG A 21 3.18 -3.71 17.65
C ARG A 21 3.91 -2.48 17.11
N VAL A 22 3.34 -1.79 16.13
CA VAL A 22 3.99 -0.59 15.55
C VAL A 22 3.86 0.62 16.49
N LYS A 23 2.73 0.74 17.20
CA LYS A 23 2.52 1.80 18.19
C LYS A 23 3.51 1.71 19.35
N GLN A 24 3.78 0.51 19.86
CA GLN A 24 4.80 0.27 20.90
C GLN A 24 6.21 0.69 20.47
N LYS A 25 6.48 0.72 19.15
CA LYS A 25 7.74 1.19 18.57
C LYS A 25 7.71 2.68 18.21
N GLY A 26 6.68 3.41 18.64
CA GLY A 26 6.53 4.85 18.37
C GLY A 26 6.11 5.19 16.93
N VAL A 27 5.63 4.21 16.15
CA VAL A 27 5.15 4.42 14.78
C VAL A 27 3.63 4.54 14.79
N THR A 28 3.10 5.59 14.16
CA THR A 28 1.66 5.78 13.93
C THR A 28 1.31 5.53 12.47
N ILE A 29 0.16 4.92 12.21
CA ILE A 29 -0.38 4.69 10.86
C ILE A 29 -1.68 5.48 10.72
N HIS A 30 -1.78 6.33 9.70
CA HIS A 30 -2.99 7.11 9.45
C HIS A 30 -3.09 7.55 8.00
N ARG A 31 -4.26 8.07 7.61
CA ARG A 31 -4.50 8.64 6.28
C ARG A 31 -3.61 9.86 6.07
N ALA A 32 -3.10 10.01 4.84
CA ALA A 32 -2.36 11.18 4.44
C ALA A 32 -3.24 12.43 4.41
N MET A 33 -2.65 13.57 4.79
CA MET A 33 -3.29 14.88 4.74
C MET A 33 -2.70 15.69 3.59
N ALA A 34 -3.52 16.52 2.95
CA ALA A 34 -3.07 17.40 1.86
C ALA A 34 -1.92 18.34 2.31
N LEU A 35 -1.92 18.78 3.57
CA LEU A 35 -0.84 19.63 4.14
C LEU A 35 0.54 18.97 4.12
N ASP A 36 0.60 17.64 4.14
CA ASP A 36 1.86 16.89 4.15
C ASP A 36 2.27 16.40 2.76
N ARG A 37 1.51 16.73 1.69
CA ARG A 37 1.73 16.23 0.33
C ARG A 37 3.19 16.32 -0.11
N SER A 38 3.81 17.49 0.00
CA SER A 38 5.20 17.69 -0.44
C SER A 38 6.21 16.87 0.36
N LYS A 39 5.98 16.62 1.66
CA LYS A 39 6.86 15.80 2.49
C LYS A 39 6.73 14.32 2.11
N ILE A 40 5.50 13.86 1.86
CA ILE A 40 5.21 12.47 1.47
C ILE A 40 5.82 12.19 0.10
N LEU A 41 5.58 13.04 -0.90
CA LEU A 41 6.12 12.82 -2.25
C LEU A 41 7.64 12.87 -2.27
N ARG A 42 8.27 13.79 -1.52
CA ARG A 42 9.73 13.80 -1.37
C ARG A 42 10.24 12.47 -0.81
N PHE A 43 9.66 11.99 0.29
CA PHE A 43 10.02 10.69 0.87
C PHE A 43 9.89 9.55 -0.14
N VAL A 44 8.77 9.51 -0.89
CA VAL A 44 8.53 8.46 -1.89
C VAL A 44 9.55 8.53 -3.01
N ARG A 45 9.79 9.71 -3.59
CA ARG A 45 10.76 9.91 -4.67
C ARG A 45 12.17 9.52 -4.25
N GLU A 46 12.62 10.01 -3.09
CA GLU A 46 13.99 9.78 -2.60
C GLU A 46 14.24 8.31 -2.21
N THR A 47 13.20 7.57 -1.79
CA THR A 47 13.35 6.19 -1.27
C THR A 47 12.98 5.12 -2.29
N PHE A 48 12.01 5.39 -3.17
CA PHE A 48 11.41 4.39 -4.07
C PHE A 48 11.36 4.83 -5.54
N GLY A 49 11.76 6.07 -5.86
CA GLY A 49 11.86 6.55 -7.23
C GLY A 49 10.61 7.26 -7.76
N GLU A 50 10.74 7.79 -8.97
CA GLU A 50 9.78 8.71 -9.61
C GLU A 50 8.48 8.03 -10.06
N ALA A 51 8.54 6.76 -10.45
CA ALA A 51 7.34 6.01 -10.83
C ALA A 51 6.35 5.91 -9.64
N TRP A 52 6.86 5.54 -8.46
CA TRP A 52 6.03 5.42 -7.25
C TRP A 52 5.60 6.78 -6.71
N GLU A 53 6.42 7.82 -6.88
CA GLU A 53 6.02 9.20 -6.58
C GLU A 53 4.79 9.59 -7.43
N SER A 54 4.84 9.30 -8.74
CA SER A 54 3.77 9.64 -9.69
C SER A 54 2.46 8.98 -9.29
N GLU A 55 2.46 7.68 -9.00
CA GLU A 55 1.28 6.95 -8.51
C GLU A 55 0.79 7.47 -7.15
N CYS A 56 1.71 7.71 -6.20
CA CYS A 56 1.35 8.28 -4.90
C CYS A 56 0.71 9.66 -5.04
N SER A 57 1.16 10.48 -6.00
CA SER A 57 0.62 11.82 -6.23
C SER A 57 -0.87 11.82 -6.57
N VAL A 58 -1.34 10.82 -7.32
CA VAL A 58 -2.77 10.61 -7.65
C VAL A 58 -3.58 10.33 -6.39
N THR A 59 -3.08 9.49 -5.51
CA THR A 59 -3.80 9.13 -4.27
C THR A 59 -3.92 10.27 -3.26
N LEU A 60 -3.00 11.24 -3.33
CA LEU A 60 -3.00 12.44 -2.48
C LEU A 60 -4.00 13.51 -2.96
N THR A 61 -4.51 13.42 -4.19
CA THR A 61 -5.54 14.33 -4.72
C THR A 61 -6.96 13.79 -4.60
N ALA A 62 -7.13 12.51 -4.24
CA ALA A 62 -8.43 11.92 -3.94
C ALA A 62 -9.04 12.48 -2.64
N GLN A 63 -10.38 12.47 -2.53
CA GLN A 63 -11.10 12.93 -1.35
C GLN A 63 -12.10 11.88 -0.82
N PRO A 64 -11.87 11.26 0.35
CA PRO A 64 -10.66 11.38 1.16
C PRO A 64 -9.43 10.78 0.45
N SER A 65 -8.21 11.21 0.82
CA SER A 65 -6.98 10.68 0.21
C SER A 65 -6.92 9.16 0.29
N THR A 66 -6.55 8.49 -0.80
CA THR A 66 -6.39 7.04 -0.85
C THR A 66 -4.98 6.56 -0.47
N CYS A 67 -4.20 7.43 0.19
CA CYS A 67 -2.87 7.15 0.73
C CYS A 67 -2.90 7.02 2.26
N MET A 68 -2.25 5.98 2.78
CA MET A 68 -1.91 5.82 4.18
C MET A 68 -0.42 6.06 4.37
N ILE A 69 -0.04 6.65 5.49
CA ILE A 69 1.35 6.90 5.86
C ILE A 69 1.69 6.32 7.23
N ALA A 70 2.94 5.89 7.36
CA ALA A 70 3.56 5.54 8.62
C ALA A 70 4.49 6.67 9.06
N VAL A 71 4.33 7.15 10.30
CA VAL A 71 5.09 8.28 10.84
C VAL A 71 5.82 7.87 12.11
N TYR A 72 7.10 8.22 12.19
CA TYR A 72 7.94 8.05 13.38
C TYR A 72 8.68 9.35 13.65
N GLN A 73 8.59 9.87 14.89
CA GLN A 73 9.26 11.13 15.28
C GLN A 73 9.08 12.28 14.27
N LYS A 74 7.84 12.49 13.80
CA LYS A 74 7.45 13.50 12.79
C LYS A 74 8.03 13.29 11.38
N GLN A 75 8.62 12.14 11.09
CA GLN A 75 9.13 11.77 9.78
C GLN A 75 8.27 10.68 9.14
N VAL A 76 8.04 10.77 7.84
CA VAL A 76 7.38 9.71 7.06
C VAL A 76 8.39 8.56 6.91
N VAL A 77 8.00 7.35 7.32
CA VAL A 77 8.83 6.14 7.27
C VAL A 77 8.22 5.03 6.43
N GLY A 78 7.02 5.25 5.90
CA GLY A 78 6.37 4.34 4.96
C GLY A 78 5.07 4.90 4.43
N PHE A 79 4.57 4.30 3.35
CA PHE A 79 3.34 4.68 2.70
C PHE A 79 2.65 3.47 2.05
N ALA A 80 1.35 3.56 1.84
CA ALA A 80 0.58 2.58 1.08
C ALA A 80 -0.61 3.24 0.39
N CYS A 81 -0.71 3.02 -0.90
CA CYS A 81 -1.74 3.59 -1.76
C CYS A 81 -2.84 2.56 -2.07
N TYR A 82 -4.05 3.04 -2.36
CA TYR A 82 -5.01 2.31 -3.17
C TYR A 82 -5.59 3.21 -4.26
N ASP A 83 -6.15 2.60 -5.31
CA ASP A 83 -6.70 3.28 -6.49
C ASP A 83 -5.66 4.15 -7.24
N ALA A 84 -4.36 3.89 -7.07
CA ALA A 84 -3.30 4.68 -7.70
C ALA A 84 -3.17 4.38 -9.20
N THR A 85 -2.97 3.11 -9.53
CA THR A 85 -2.86 2.63 -10.92
C THR A 85 -4.23 2.39 -11.55
N ALA A 86 -5.12 1.72 -10.81
CA ALA A 86 -6.44 1.30 -11.26
C ALA A 86 -7.39 1.12 -10.06
N LYS A 87 -8.70 1.13 -10.31
CA LYS A 87 -9.69 0.94 -9.25
C LYS A 87 -9.57 -0.42 -8.58
N ALA A 88 -9.75 -0.44 -7.26
CA ALA A 88 -9.58 -1.60 -6.39
C ALA A 88 -8.15 -2.16 -6.31
N PHE A 89 -7.13 -1.47 -6.83
CA PHE A 89 -5.74 -1.87 -6.67
C PHE A 89 -5.14 -1.29 -5.39
N PHE A 90 -4.51 -2.14 -4.59
CA PHE A 90 -3.59 -1.79 -3.51
C PHE A 90 -2.17 -1.73 -4.09
N GLY A 91 -1.49 -0.62 -3.87
CA GLY A 91 -0.15 -0.35 -4.39
C GLY A 91 -0.05 1.05 -5.03
N PRO A 92 1.18 1.60 -5.12
CA PRO A 92 2.40 1.06 -4.53
C PRO A 92 2.42 1.16 -3.00
N THR A 93 3.33 0.43 -2.35
CA THR A 93 3.57 0.50 -0.91
C THR A 93 5.05 0.31 -0.58
N GLY A 94 5.56 1.09 0.36
CA GLY A 94 6.96 1.05 0.73
C GLY A 94 7.21 1.42 2.18
N VAL A 95 8.25 0.84 2.77
CA VAL A 95 8.76 1.17 4.11
C VAL A 95 10.25 1.44 4.01
N SER A 96 10.70 2.51 4.66
CA SER A 96 12.12 2.85 4.70
C SER A 96 12.94 1.75 5.36
N GLU A 97 14.18 1.58 4.92
CA GLU A 97 15.04 0.46 5.33
C GLU A 97 15.14 0.26 6.85
N PRO A 98 15.32 1.32 7.68
CA PRO A 98 15.40 1.16 9.14
C PRO A 98 14.11 0.66 9.80
N PHE A 99 12.97 0.67 9.08
CA PHE A 99 11.66 0.28 9.58
C PHE A 99 11.15 -1.03 8.96
N ARG A 100 11.90 -1.63 8.03
CA ARG A 100 11.63 -2.97 7.49
C ARG A 100 11.78 -4.03 8.59
N GLY A 101 11.02 -5.12 8.48
CA GLY A 101 10.99 -6.19 9.49
C GLY A 101 10.37 -5.80 10.85
N LYS A 102 9.99 -4.53 11.06
CA LYS A 102 9.42 -4.06 12.34
C LYS A 102 7.89 -4.15 12.44
N GLY A 103 7.22 -4.61 11.39
CA GLY A 103 5.76 -4.75 11.31
C GLY A 103 5.04 -3.59 10.61
N VAL A 104 5.76 -2.53 10.20
CA VAL A 104 5.18 -1.33 9.57
C VAL A 104 4.44 -1.64 8.27
N GLY A 105 5.02 -2.47 7.40
CA GLY A 105 4.38 -2.85 6.13
C GLY A 105 3.06 -3.61 6.33
N LYS A 106 3.00 -4.50 7.32
CA LYS A 106 1.77 -5.24 7.69
C LYS A 106 0.68 -4.29 8.22
N ALA A 107 1.06 -3.33 9.06
CA ALA A 107 0.12 -2.33 9.58
C ALA A 107 -0.40 -1.39 8.48
N LEU A 108 0.47 -0.93 7.57
CA LEU A 108 0.08 -0.17 6.38
C LEU A 108 -0.90 -0.96 5.51
N LEU A 109 -0.56 -2.22 5.18
CA LEU A 109 -1.43 -3.10 4.40
C LEU A 109 -2.83 -3.20 5.01
N TYR A 110 -2.94 -3.55 6.30
CA TYR A 110 -4.26 -3.66 6.92
C TYR A 110 -5.02 -2.35 6.91
N ARG A 111 -4.38 -1.23 7.26
CA ARG A 111 -5.09 0.06 7.29
C ARG A 111 -5.60 0.46 5.92
N THR A 112 -4.84 0.16 4.87
CA THR A 112 -5.27 0.44 3.49
C THR A 112 -6.39 -0.50 3.05
N LEU A 113 -6.31 -1.80 3.32
CA LEU A 113 -7.38 -2.76 3.00
C LEU A 113 -8.68 -2.45 3.76
N GLU A 114 -8.60 -2.07 5.04
CA GLU A 114 -9.73 -1.56 5.80
C GLU A 114 -10.36 -0.34 5.13
N ALA A 115 -9.54 0.63 4.70
CA ALA A 115 -10.05 1.81 4.03
C ALA A 115 -10.68 1.51 2.66
N MET A 116 -10.18 0.51 1.93
CA MET A 116 -10.83 0.02 0.71
C MET A 116 -12.20 -0.60 1.04
N ARG A 117 -12.28 -1.40 2.11
CA ARG A 117 -13.56 -1.95 2.57
C ARG A 117 -14.54 -0.84 2.99
N GLU A 118 -14.08 0.15 3.76
CA GLU A 118 -14.85 1.33 4.17
C GLU A 118 -15.34 2.15 2.96
N ALA A 119 -14.58 2.16 1.86
CA ALA A 119 -14.96 2.80 0.60
C ALA A 119 -15.98 1.99 -0.22
N GLY A 120 -16.36 0.79 0.22
CA GLY A 120 -17.38 -0.04 -0.42
C GLY A 120 -16.85 -1.15 -1.33
N TYR A 121 -15.53 -1.39 -1.37
CA TYR A 121 -14.97 -2.50 -2.13
C TYR A 121 -15.20 -3.84 -1.41
N GLY A 122 -15.67 -4.86 -2.14
CA GLY A 122 -15.74 -6.24 -1.65
C GLY A 122 -14.41 -7.01 -1.76
N TYR A 123 -13.56 -6.59 -2.70
CA TYR A 123 -12.28 -7.20 -3.00
C TYR A 123 -11.21 -6.13 -3.23
N ALA A 124 -9.95 -6.49 -2.99
CA ALA A 124 -8.79 -5.70 -3.38
C ALA A 124 -7.85 -6.54 -4.26
N ILE A 125 -7.15 -5.87 -5.17
CA ILE A 125 -6.13 -6.44 -6.03
C ILE A 125 -4.77 -5.89 -5.58
N ILE A 126 -3.83 -6.76 -5.23
CA ILE A 126 -2.45 -6.36 -4.97
C ILE A 126 -1.70 -6.50 -6.29
N GLY A 127 -1.39 -5.37 -6.92
CA GLY A 127 -0.83 -5.34 -8.27
C GLY A 127 0.65 -5.72 -8.33
N TRP A 128 1.05 -6.38 -9.42
CA TRP A 128 2.44 -6.63 -9.82
C TRP A 128 3.33 -7.17 -8.68
N VAL A 129 2.92 -8.27 -8.07
CA VAL A 129 3.71 -8.94 -7.02
C VAL A 129 4.76 -9.85 -7.65
N SER A 130 6.03 -9.59 -7.35
CA SER A 130 7.17 -10.40 -7.82
C SER A 130 7.78 -11.31 -6.75
N SER A 131 7.92 -10.82 -5.51
CA SER A 131 8.65 -11.52 -4.44
C SER A 131 7.89 -11.62 -3.11
N ALA A 132 6.75 -10.93 -2.96
CA ALA A 132 6.02 -10.81 -1.70
C ALA A 132 4.76 -11.70 -1.61
N LEU A 133 4.59 -12.68 -2.52
CA LEU A 133 3.41 -13.56 -2.55
C LEU A 133 3.13 -14.21 -1.19
N GLU A 134 4.15 -14.83 -0.59
CA GLU A 134 4.00 -15.56 0.67
C GLU A 134 3.67 -14.63 1.85
N PHE A 135 4.16 -13.38 1.81
CA PHE A 135 3.81 -12.37 2.80
C PHE A 135 2.31 -12.03 2.74
N TYR A 136 1.78 -11.75 1.55
CA TYR A 136 0.37 -11.40 1.38
C TYR A 136 -0.55 -12.59 1.66
N ARG A 137 -0.19 -13.78 1.21
CA ARG A 137 -0.92 -15.02 1.50
C ARG A 137 -1.08 -15.23 3.00
N LYS A 138 0.00 -15.13 3.77
CA LYS A 138 -0.01 -15.29 5.24
C LYS A 138 -0.71 -14.14 5.98
N THR A 139 -0.68 -12.93 5.42
CA THR A 139 -1.14 -11.74 6.12
C THR A 139 -2.62 -11.44 5.91
N CYS A 140 -3.11 -11.57 4.68
CA CYS A 140 -4.50 -11.21 4.32
C CYS A 140 -5.19 -12.28 3.46
N GLY A 141 -4.67 -13.50 3.40
CA GLY A 141 -5.27 -14.59 2.63
C GLY A 141 -5.26 -14.35 1.12
N ALA A 142 -4.33 -13.51 0.64
CA ALA A 142 -4.25 -13.17 -0.78
C ALA A 142 -3.97 -14.41 -1.63
N VAL A 143 -4.66 -14.53 -2.77
CA VAL A 143 -4.49 -15.63 -3.72
C VAL A 143 -4.08 -15.09 -5.10
N PRO A 144 -3.22 -15.79 -5.86
CA PRO A 144 -2.88 -15.36 -7.21
C PRO A 144 -4.10 -15.27 -8.12
N ILE A 145 -4.13 -14.27 -8.99
CA ILE A 145 -5.04 -14.20 -10.13
C ILE A 145 -4.32 -14.86 -11.31
N PRO A 146 -4.83 -15.98 -11.86
CA PRO A 146 -4.24 -16.62 -13.02
C PRO A 146 -4.14 -15.67 -14.22
N ASP A 147 -3.04 -15.76 -14.96
CA ASP A 147 -2.80 -15.03 -16.22
C ASP A 147 -2.99 -13.50 -16.12
N SER A 148 -2.73 -12.92 -14.94
CA SER A 148 -3.02 -11.52 -14.68
C SER A 148 -1.93 -10.55 -15.11
N PHE A 149 -0.72 -11.02 -15.45
CA PHE A 149 0.41 -10.16 -15.80
C PHE A 149 0.64 -10.11 -17.32
N PRO A 150 0.92 -8.95 -17.95
CA PRO A 150 1.16 -7.62 -17.35
C PRO A 150 -0.11 -6.85 -16.96
N GLY A 151 -1.30 -7.40 -17.21
CA GLY A 151 -2.56 -6.87 -16.68
C GLY A 151 -2.83 -5.42 -17.07
N VAL A 152 -3.17 -4.59 -16.08
CA VAL A 152 -3.41 -3.14 -16.25
C VAL A 152 -2.16 -2.37 -16.67
N TYR A 153 -0.97 -2.96 -16.50
CA TYR A 153 0.32 -2.34 -16.81
C TYR A 153 0.76 -2.53 -18.27
N ARG A 154 0.01 -3.29 -19.08
CA ARG A 154 0.39 -3.63 -20.47
C ARG A 154 0.65 -2.43 -21.40
N ASN A 155 0.12 -1.26 -21.07
CA ASN A 155 0.20 -0.05 -21.89
C ASN A 155 1.05 1.06 -21.23
N ILE A 156 1.84 0.78 -20.19
CA ILE A 156 2.77 1.80 -19.66
C ILE A 156 3.82 2.12 -20.71
N VAL A 157 4.32 3.36 -20.72
CA VAL A 157 5.25 3.85 -21.77
C VAL A 157 6.48 2.95 -21.89
N ASP A 158 7.06 2.50 -20.77
CA ASP A 158 8.25 1.65 -20.77
C ASP A 158 8.01 0.21 -21.31
N GLN A 159 6.76 -0.18 -21.55
CA GLN A 159 6.37 -1.49 -22.11
C GLN A 159 5.92 -1.40 -23.58
N ASN A 160 5.86 -0.19 -24.16
CA ASN A 160 5.55 0.04 -25.58
C ASN A 160 6.81 0.38 -26.38
#